data_AF-A0A7C9IUA9-F1
#
_entry.id   AF-A0A7C9IUA9-F1
#
_cell.length_a   1.000
_cell.length_b   1.000
_cell.length_c   1.000
_cell.angle_alpha   90.00
_cell.angle_beta   90.00
_cell.angle_gamma   90.00
#
_symmetry.space_group_name_H-M   'P 1'
#
loop_
_entity.id
_entity.type
_entity.pdbx_description
1 polymer ?
#
loop_
_entity_poly.entity_id
_entity_poly.type
_entity_poly.pdbx_seq_one_letter_code
_entity_poly.pdbx_strand_id
1 'polypeptide(L)'
;MAARKNFSLVSQVLLALTSRSGIIVFNLFLTAVSALSLWVMIPMIYDTASHGLELENISEYLGVILIGYGVAVEERQTFMSIFKLYPEFQSPFQTTVDHLCHEYGLCYLLLGLFMEACVACIKIPDAIIDTQNIEDVIFSISALLLLGCTLLMVNQSWKLVQLKAGAADEQHT
;
A
#
# COMPACT_ATOMS: atom_id res chain seq x y z
N MET A 1 -5.90 39.82 -1.80
CA MET A 1 -7.21 39.13 -1.76
C MET A 1 -7.14 37.99 -2.78
N ALA A 2 -6.75 36.79 -2.36
CA ALA A 2 -6.53 35.69 -3.29
C ALA A 2 -7.88 35.17 -3.81
N ALA A 3 -8.07 35.20 -5.12
CA ALA A 3 -9.24 34.64 -5.78
C ALA A 3 -9.34 33.14 -5.45
N ARG A 4 -10.41 32.73 -4.79
CA ARG A 4 -10.74 31.31 -4.57
C ARG A 4 -10.95 30.67 -5.95
N LYS A 5 -9.94 30.00 -6.49
CA LYS A 5 -10.09 29.12 -7.66
C LYS A 5 -11.09 28.02 -7.26
N ASN A 6 -12.22 27.95 -7.95
CA ASN A 6 -13.18 26.87 -7.77
C ASN A 6 -12.57 25.58 -8.36
N PHE A 7 -11.82 24.84 -7.55
CA PHE A 7 -11.34 23.51 -7.92
C PHE A 7 -12.51 22.56 -8.12
N SER A 8 -12.41 21.70 -9.14
CA SER A 8 -13.39 20.64 -9.38
C SER A 8 -13.50 19.73 -8.15
N LEU A 9 -14.69 19.12 -7.96
CA LEU A 9 -14.90 18.14 -6.87
C LEU A 9 -13.85 17.02 -6.91
N VAL A 10 -13.48 16.57 -8.11
CA VAL A 10 -12.45 15.55 -8.35
C VAL A 10 -11.09 16.00 -7.78
N SER A 11 -10.67 17.24 -8.07
CA SER A 11 -9.43 17.80 -7.56
C SER A 11 -9.39 17.89 -6.03
N GLN A 12 -10.53 18.21 -5.39
CA GLN A 12 -10.63 18.28 -3.94
C GLN A 12 -10.53 16.90 -3.29
N VAL A 13 -11.20 15.90 -3.87
CA VAL A 13 -11.12 14.51 -3.40
C VAL A 13 -9.70 13.98 -3.54
N LEU A 14 -9.06 14.20 -4.68
CA LEU A 14 -7.68 13.80 -4.91
C LEU A 14 -6.73 14.47 -3.92
N LEU A 15 -6.83 15.79 -3.72
CA LEU A 15 -6.05 16.51 -2.72
C LEU A 15 -6.22 15.91 -1.32
N ALA A 16 -7.46 15.55 -0.94
CA ALA A 16 -7.70 14.96 0.37
C ALA A 16 -7.05 13.57 0.49
N LEU A 17 -7.23 12.70 -0.51
CA LEU A 17 -6.71 11.33 -0.52
C LEU A 17 -5.18 11.28 -0.61
N THR A 18 -4.57 12.13 -1.43
CA THR A 18 -3.10 12.19 -1.61
C THR A 18 -2.43 13.16 -0.64
N SER A 19 -3.17 13.84 0.24
CA SER A 19 -2.57 14.62 1.31
C SER A 19 -1.82 13.70 2.29
N ARG A 20 -0.81 14.25 2.99
CA ARG A 20 -0.14 13.56 4.09
C ARG A 20 -1.14 12.90 5.05
N SER A 21 -2.17 13.63 5.47
CA SER A 21 -3.17 13.13 6.40
C SER A 21 -4.05 12.04 5.77
N GLY A 22 -4.41 12.17 4.49
CA GLY A 22 -5.14 11.15 3.74
C GLY A 22 -4.37 9.84 3.67
N ILE A 23 -3.10 9.90 3.31
CA ILE A 23 -2.19 8.75 3.24
C ILE A 23 -2.03 8.10 4.62
N ILE A 24 -1.85 8.88 5.70
CA ILE A 24 -1.77 8.33 7.06
C ILE A 24 -3.07 7.60 7.43
N VAL A 25 -4.23 8.23 7.21
CA VAL A 25 -5.53 7.62 7.56
C VAL A 25 -5.75 6.33 6.77
N PHE A 26 -5.44 6.33 5.48
CA PHE A 26 -5.60 5.14 4.64
C PHE A 26 -4.61 4.03 5.02
N ASN A 27 -3.35 4.38 5.33
CA ASN A 27 -2.38 3.43 5.86
C ASN A 27 -2.83 2.80 7.17
N LEU A 28 -3.39 3.59 8.11
CA LEU A 28 -3.90 3.05 9.38
C LEU A 28 -5.08 2.11 9.16
N PHE A 29 -5.99 2.46 8.23
CA PHE A 29 -7.08 1.58 7.83
C PHE A 29 -6.54 0.27 7.24
N LEU A 30 -5.65 0.32 6.26
CA LEU A 30 -5.06 -0.88 5.66
C LEU A 30 -4.24 -1.68 6.66
N THR A 31 -3.52 -1.03 7.57
CA THR A 31 -2.79 -1.71 8.67
C THR A 31 -3.76 -2.53 9.52
N ALA A 32 -4.91 -1.97 9.88
CA ALA A 32 -5.92 -2.68 10.67
C ALA A 32 -6.51 -3.87 9.89
N VAL A 33 -6.85 -3.68 8.61
CA VAL A 33 -7.35 -4.75 7.73
C VAL A 33 -6.30 -5.87 7.60
N SER A 34 -5.05 -5.54 7.34
CA SER A 34 -3.96 -6.50 7.22
C SER A 34 -3.70 -7.24 8.53
N ALA A 35 -3.71 -6.55 9.68
CA ALA A 35 -3.53 -7.18 10.99
C ALA A 35 -4.68 -8.16 11.33
N LEU A 36 -5.93 -7.78 11.06
CA LEU A 36 -7.09 -8.65 11.23
C LEU A 36 -7.02 -9.86 10.28
N SER A 37 -6.58 -9.64 9.05
CA SER A 37 -6.42 -10.72 8.07
C SER A 37 -5.34 -11.70 8.50
N LEU A 38 -4.19 -11.22 8.99
CA LEU A 38 -3.14 -12.08 9.57
C LEU A 38 -3.66 -12.88 10.77
N TRP A 39 -4.44 -12.24 11.64
CA TRP A 39 -5.05 -12.92 12.79
C TRP A 39 -5.94 -14.10 12.37
N VAL A 40 -6.66 -13.97 11.25
CA VAL A 40 -7.52 -15.01 10.69
C VAL A 40 -6.71 -16.06 9.89
N MET A 41 -5.73 -15.62 9.09
CA MET A 41 -4.94 -16.50 8.22
C MET A 41 -4.06 -17.46 9.02
N ILE A 42 -3.37 -16.99 10.08
CA ILE A 42 -2.41 -17.80 10.84
C ILE A 42 -2.98 -19.14 11.32
N PRO A 43 -4.15 -19.21 11.98
CA PRO A 43 -4.73 -20.50 12.37
C PRO A 43 -5.16 -21.35 11.18
N MET A 44 -5.66 -20.74 10.09
CA MET A 44 -6.09 -21.45 8.88
C MET A 44 -4.93 -22.12 8.15
N ILE A 45 -3.72 -21.55 8.20
CA ILE A 45 -2.52 -22.12 7.58
C ILE A 45 -2.16 -23.50 8.17
N TYR A 46 -2.50 -23.76 9.44
CA TYR A 46 -2.26 -25.08 10.05
C TYR A 46 -3.24 -26.16 9.56
N ASP A 47 -4.31 -25.78 8.87
CA ASP A 47 -5.29 -26.68 8.25
C ASP A 47 -5.69 -26.17 6.86
N THR A 48 -4.71 -26.03 5.98
CA THR A 48 -4.92 -25.58 4.59
C THR A 48 -5.89 -26.45 3.81
N ALA A 49 -5.94 -27.76 4.09
CA ALA A 49 -6.86 -28.67 3.42
C ALA A 49 -8.34 -28.27 3.61
N SER A 50 -8.68 -27.72 4.78
CA SER A 50 -10.04 -27.25 5.09
C SER A 50 -10.29 -25.80 4.68
N HIS A 51 -9.24 -24.98 4.59
CA HIS A 51 -9.34 -23.51 4.47
C HIS A 51 -8.66 -22.92 3.22
N GLY A 52 -8.18 -23.74 2.29
CA GLY A 52 -7.40 -23.30 1.13
C GLY A 52 -8.08 -22.17 0.35
N LEU A 53 -9.36 -22.34 -0.03
CA LEU A 53 -10.12 -21.32 -0.75
C LEU A 53 -10.24 -19.98 0.02
N GLU A 54 -10.37 -20.01 1.34
CA GLU A 54 -10.44 -18.80 2.16
C GLU A 54 -9.09 -18.09 2.20
N LEU A 55 -8.00 -18.86 2.37
CA LEU A 55 -6.62 -18.35 2.36
C LEU A 55 -6.23 -17.76 0.99
N GLU A 56 -6.63 -18.40 -0.11
CA GLU A 56 -6.47 -17.88 -1.47
C GLU A 56 -7.17 -16.54 -1.61
N ASN A 57 -8.46 -16.47 -1.26
CA ASN A 57 -9.24 -15.24 -1.39
C ASN A 57 -8.65 -14.09 -0.58
N ILE A 58 -8.27 -14.32 0.69
CA ILE A 58 -7.67 -13.28 1.53
C ILE A 58 -6.36 -12.78 0.91
N SER A 59 -5.49 -13.71 0.51
CA SER A 59 -4.18 -13.38 -0.05
C SER A 59 -4.30 -12.63 -1.38
N GLU A 60 -5.24 -13.06 -2.23
CA GLU A 60 -5.48 -12.45 -3.55
C GLU A 60 -6.07 -11.04 -3.42
N TYR A 61 -7.18 -10.89 -2.67
CA TYR A 61 -7.81 -9.58 -2.55
C TYR A 61 -6.91 -8.55 -1.84
N LEU A 62 -6.13 -8.96 -0.85
CA LEU A 62 -5.15 -8.07 -0.23
C LEU A 62 -3.99 -7.76 -1.16
N GLY A 63 -3.50 -8.74 -1.94
CA GLY A 63 -2.50 -8.54 -2.98
C GLY A 63 -2.93 -7.45 -3.97
N VAL A 64 -4.15 -7.57 -4.51
CA VAL A 64 -4.74 -6.57 -5.41
C VAL A 64 -4.85 -5.19 -4.76
N ILE A 65 -5.32 -5.10 -3.52
CA ILE A 65 -5.42 -3.83 -2.79
C ILE A 65 -4.04 -3.19 -2.61
N LEU A 66 -3.03 -3.97 -2.22
CA LEU A 66 -1.65 -3.51 -2.01
C LEU A 66 -1.02 -3.02 -3.32
N ILE A 67 -1.26 -3.71 -4.43
CA ILE A 67 -0.81 -3.28 -5.76
C ILE A 67 -1.46 -1.96 -6.14
N GLY A 68 -2.80 -1.88 -6.11
CA GLY A 68 -3.53 -0.69 -6.52
C GLY A 68 -3.21 0.53 -5.65
N TYR A 69 -3.11 0.34 -4.34
CA TYR A 69 -2.70 1.40 -3.42
C TYR A 69 -1.21 1.75 -3.59
N GLY A 70 -0.35 0.75 -3.79
CA GLY A 70 1.08 0.94 -4.04
C GLY A 70 1.33 1.84 -5.24
N VAL A 71 0.68 1.57 -6.38
CA VAL A 71 0.70 2.45 -7.56
C VAL A 71 0.27 3.87 -7.18
N ALA A 72 -0.82 4.00 -6.43
CA ALA A 72 -1.36 5.33 -6.14
C ALA A 72 -0.48 6.19 -5.22
N VAL A 73 0.21 5.55 -4.29
CA VAL A 73 1.18 6.20 -3.41
C VAL A 73 2.48 6.48 -4.17
N GLU A 74 2.95 5.53 -4.98
CA GLU A 74 4.20 5.65 -5.73
C GLU A 74 4.14 6.76 -6.79
N GLU A 75 3.05 6.80 -7.57
CA GLU A 75 2.79 7.79 -8.62
C GLU A 75 2.12 9.08 -8.11
N ARG A 76 2.19 9.36 -6.80
CA ARG A 76 1.55 10.52 -6.18
C ARG A 76 1.87 11.83 -6.92
N GLN A 77 3.15 12.07 -7.20
CA GLN A 77 3.61 13.28 -7.89
C GLN A 77 3.01 13.38 -9.30
N THR A 78 2.95 12.26 -10.02
CA THR A 78 2.38 12.16 -11.36
C THR A 78 0.89 12.47 -11.33
N PHE A 79 0.12 11.91 -10.39
CA PHE A 79 -1.30 12.23 -10.23
C PHE A 79 -1.52 13.72 -9.93
N MET A 80 -0.77 14.28 -8.99
CA MET A 80 -0.87 15.71 -8.64
C MET A 80 -0.59 16.60 -9.86
N SER A 81 0.32 16.18 -10.75
CA SER A 81 0.64 16.88 -11.99
C SER A 81 -0.46 16.75 -13.05
N ILE A 82 -0.98 15.53 -13.29
CA ILE A 82 -2.06 15.26 -14.26
C ILE A 82 -3.32 16.09 -13.94
N PHE A 83 -3.66 16.20 -12.65
CA PHE A 83 -4.81 16.97 -12.20
C PHE A 83 -4.54 18.47 -12.02
N LYS A 84 -3.39 18.96 -12.49
CA LYS A 84 -2.97 20.37 -12.45
C LYS A 84 -2.98 20.97 -11.03
N LEU A 85 -2.71 20.13 -10.04
CA LEU A 85 -2.52 20.53 -8.64
C LEU A 85 -1.09 21.00 -8.42
N TYR A 86 -0.13 20.40 -9.11
CA TYR A 86 1.25 20.92 -9.19
C TYR A 86 1.41 21.84 -10.41
N PRO A 87 2.25 22.89 -10.30
CA PRO A 87 3.11 23.23 -9.16
C PRO A 87 2.43 24.06 -8.06
N GLU A 88 1.15 24.43 -8.19
CA GLU A 88 0.46 25.36 -7.26
C GLU A 88 0.51 24.88 -5.79
N PHE A 89 0.35 23.57 -5.55
CA PHE A 89 0.44 22.96 -4.23
C PHE A 89 1.82 22.33 -3.92
N GLN A 90 2.80 22.46 -4.83
CA GLN A 90 4.10 21.82 -4.69
C GLN A 90 5.04 22.70 -3.85
N SER A 91 5.16 22.38 -2.56
CA SER A 91 6.15 22.98 -1.66
C SER A 91 7.34 22.03 -1.45
N PRO A 92 8.50 22.50 -0.94
CA PRO A 92 9.62 21.61 -0.59
C PRO A 92 9.20 20.46 0.34
N PHE A 93 8.31 20.75 1.29
CA PHE A 93 7.70 19.74 2.16
C PHE A 93 6.91 18.67 1.37
N GLN A 94 6.14 19.09 0.37
CA GLN A 94 5.38 18.15 -0.47
C GLN A 94 6.31 17.29 -1.34
N THR A 95 7.41 17.84 -1.82
CA THR A 95 8.45 17.07 -2.53
C THR A 95 9.06 16.00 -1.63
N THR A 96 9.33 16.30 -0.35
CA THR A 96 9.79 15.30 0.62
C THR A 96 8.74 14.20 0.84
N VAL A 97 7.46 14.57 0.93
CA VAL A 97 6.36 13.60 1.01
C VAL A 97 6.31 12.74 -0.25
N ASP A 98 6.45 13.32 -1.45
CA ASP A 98 6.48 12.60 -2.73
C ASP A 98 7.60 11.55 -2.76
N HIS A 99 8.82 11.91 -2.34
CA HIS A 99 9.93 10.94 -2.27
C HIS A 99 9.64 9.77 -1.33
N LEU A 100 9.10 10.06 -0.14
CA LEU A 100 8.73 9.00 0.81
C LEU A 100 7.60 8.12 0.27
N CYS A 101 6.65 8.70 -0.46
CA CYS A 101 5.56 7.96 -1.08
C CYS A 101 6.07 7.09 -2.23
N HIS A 102 6.97 7.60 -3.07
CA HIS A 102 7.59 6.84 -4.15
C HIS A 102 8.24 5.54 -3.65
N GLU A 103 9.12 5.63 -2.64
CA GLU A 103 9.81 4.45 -2.10
C GLU A 103 8.85 3.41 -1.50
N TYR A 104 7.93 3.85 -0.64
CA TYR A 104 7.02 2.93 0.05
C TYR A 104 5.92 2.38 -0.86
N GLY A 105 5.42 3.19 -1.79
CA GLY A 105 4.44 2.76 -2.78
C GLY A 105 4.99 1.63 -3.65
N LEU A 106 6.26 1.74 -4.08
CA LEU A 106 6.96 0.66 -4.78
C LEU A 106 7.05 -0.61 -3.92
N CYS A 107 7.36 -0.50 -2.63
CA CYS A 107 7.37 -1.66 -1.73
C CYS A 107 5.99 -2.33 -1.62
N TYR A 108 4.91 -1.55 -1.44
CA TYR A 108 3.55 -2.11 -1.36
C TYR A 108 3.17 -2.83 -2.66
N LEU A 109 3.50 -2.24 -3.80
CA LEU A 109 3.26 -2.82 -5.11
C LEU A 109 3.98 -4.16 -5.28
N LEU A 110 5.28 -4.21 -4.97
CA LEU A 110 6.07 -5.42 -5.12
C LEU A 110 5.62 -6.53 -4.18
N LEU A 111 5.37 -6.22 -2.90
CA LEU A 111 4.93 -7.22 -1.93
C LEU A 111 3.53 -7.76 -2.28
N GLY A 112 2.60 -6.89 -2.69
CA GLY A 112 1.29 -7.31 -3.19
C GLY A 112 1.39 -8.18 -4.44
N LEU A 113 2.27 -7.85 -5.38
CA LEU A 113 2.54 -8.65 -6.57
C LEU A 113 3.10 -10.04 -6.22
N PHE A 114 4.01 -10.14 -5.25
CA PHE A 114 4.54 -11.44 -4.81
C PHE A 114 3.48 -12.26 -4.07
N MET A 115 2.57 -11.63 -3.33
CA MET A 115 1.41 -12.33 -2.75
C MET A 115 0.50 -12.92 -3.84
N GLU A 116 0.15 -12.14 -4.86
CA GLU A 116 -0.60 -12.62 -6.03
C GLU A 116 0.11 -13.78 -6.72
N ALA A 117 1.43 -13.67 -6.91
CA ALA A 117 2.21 -14.73 -7.54
C ALA A 117 2.18 -16.03 -6.73
N CYS A 118 2.21 -15.95 -5.39
CA CYS A 118 2.08 -17.11 -4.51
C CYS A 118 0.74 -17.81 -4.71
N VAL A 119 -0.37 -17.07 -4.68
CA VAL A 119 -1.72 -17.63 -4.88
C VAL A 119 -1.88 -18.18 -6.30
N ALA A 120 -1.34 -17.49 -7.31
CA ALA A 120 -1.38 -17.95 -8.69
C ALA A 120 -0.69 -19.30 -8.87
N CYS A 121 0.41 -19.56 -8.16
CA CYS A 121 1.06 -20.87 -8.17
C CYS A 121 0.16 -22.00 -7.65
N ILE A 122 -0.67 -21.74 -6.64
CA ILE A 122 -1.62 -22.73 -6.08
C ILE A 122 -2.79 -22.96 -7.04
N LYS A 123 -3.26 -21.92 -7.72
CA LYS A 123 -4.38 -22.02 -8.67
C LYS A 123 -4.01 -22.71 -9.98
N ILE A 124 -2.71 -22.81 -10.30
CA ILE A 124 -2.26 -23.54 -11.48
C ILE A 124 -2.58 -25.04 -11.26
N PRO A 125 -3.23 -25.72 -12.22
CA PRO A 125 -3.57 -27.13 -12.07
C PRO A 125 -2.36 -27.99 -11.70
N ASP A 126 -2.55 -28.95 -10.80
CA ASP A 126 -1.52 -29.91 -10.35
C ASP A 126 -0.82 -30.64 -11.51
N ALA A 127 -1.52 -30.81 -12.64
CA ALA A 127 -0.94 -31.39 -13.86
C ALA A 127 0.20 -30.55 -14.47
N ILE A 128 0.34 -29.28 -14.07
CA ILE A 128 1.37 -28.34 -14.53
C ILE A 128 2.36 -28.06 -13.39
N ILE A 129 1.85 -27.69 -12.22
CA ILE A 129 2.65 -27.46 -11.01
C ILE A 129 1.96 -28.22 -9.88
N ASP A 130 2.54 -29.33 -9.45
CA ASP A 130 2.05 -30.07 -8.29
C ASP A 130 2.34 -29.27 -7.03
N THR A 131 1.29 -28.69 -6.44
CA THR A 131 1.38 -27.93 -5.19
C THR A 131 0.90 -28.73 -3.98
N GLN A 132 0.61 -30.03 -4.16
CA GLN A 132 0.13 -30.87 -3.08
C GLN A 132 1.16 -30.94 -1.95
N ASN A 133 0.70 -30.65 -0.73
CA ASN A 133 1.50 -30.61 0.51
C ASN A 133 2.50 -29.44 0.63
N ILE A 134 2.49 -28.45 -0.26
CA ILE A 134 3.29 -27.22 -0.10
C ILE A 134 2.44 -25.94 0.01
N GLU A 135 1.12 -26.06 -0.06
CA GLU A 135 0.18 -24.94 0.07
C GLU A 135 0.37 -24.17 1.38
N ASP A 136 0.59 -24.87 2.49
CA ASP A 136 0.85 -24.30 3.81
C ASP A 136 2.10 -23.41 3.81
N VAL A 137 3.16 -23.84 3.10
CA VAL A 137 4.38 -23.05 2.91
C VAL A 137 4.09 -21.82 2.07
N ILE A 138 3.35 -21.94 0.98
CA ILE A 138 3.04 -20.83 0.07
C ILE A 138 2.14 -19.78 0.77
N PHE A 139 1.13 -20.21 1.52
CA PHE A 139 0.31 -19.29 2.32
C PHE A 139 1.10 -18.69 3.49
N SER A 140 2.04 -19.42 4.08
CA SER A 140 2.96 -18.86 5.08
C SER A 140 3.81 -17.74 4.51
N ILE A 141 4.35 -17.91 3.29
CA ILE A 141 5.09 -16.86 2.59
C ILE A 141 4.19 -15.65 2.35
N SER A 142 2.95 -15.88 1.86
CA SER A 142 1.97 -14.80 1.64
C SER A 142 1.65 -14.03 2.93
N ALA A 143 1.48 -14.73 4.06
CA ALA A 143 1.28 -14.10 5.37
C ALA A 143 2.51 -13.31 5.83
N LEU A 144 3.73 -13.80 5.58
CA LEU A 144 4.96 -13.06 5.89
C LEU A 144 5.11 -11.79 5.06
N LEU A 145 4.77 -11.84 3.76
CA LEU A 145 4.74 -10.66 2.89
C LEU A 145 3.72 -9.63 3.38
N LEU A 146 2.52 -10.08 3.76
CA LEU A 146 1.48 -9.22 4.33
C LEU A 146 1.91 -8.58 5.65
N LEU A 147 2.60 -9.33 6.52
CA LEU A 147 3.19 -8.80 7.75
C LEU A 147 4.24 -7.73 7.43
N GLY A 148 5.12 -7.98 6.46
CA GLY A 148 6.10 -6.99 5.98
C GLY A 148 5.43 -5.70 5.51
N CYS A 149 4.39 -5.80 4.67
CA CYS A 149 3.56 -4.67 4.25
C CYS A 149 2.96 -3.90 5.43
N THR A 150 2.39 -4.62 6.40
CA THR A 150 1.76 -4.05 7.59
C THR A 150 2.77 -3.21 8.39
N LEU A 151 3.98 -3.75 8.62
CA LEU A 151 5.06 -3.03 9.30
C LEU A 151 5.53 -1.80 8.51
N LEU A 152 5.61 -1.92 7.18
CA LEU A 152 5.95 -0.80 6.31
C LEU A 152 4.89 0.31 6.34
N MET A 153 3.59 -0.01 6.40
CA MET A 153 2.50 0.97 6.55
C MET A 153 2.57 1.73 7.86
N VAL A 154 2.85 1.02 8.97
CA VAL A 154 3.07 1.65 10.28
C VAL A 154 4.29 2.58 10.22
N ASN A 155 5.40 2.11 9.65
CA ASN A 155 6.63 2.87 9.54
C ASN A 155 6.47 4.11 8.63
N GLN A 156 5.82 3.99 7.48
CA GLN A 156 5.54 5.13 6.60
C GLN A 156 4.66 6.16 7.31
N SER A 157 3.60 5.72 7.99
CA SER A 157 2.70 6.60 8.75
C SER A 157 3.46 7.35 9.85
N TRP A 158 4.34 6.64 10.55
CA TRP A 158 5.20 7.23 11.57
C TRP A 158 6.15 8.28 10.98
N LYS A 159 6.86 7.96 9.89
CA LYS A 159 7.73 8.91 9.19
C LYS A 159 6.96 10.14 8.71
N LEU A 160 5.77 9.96 8.12
CA LEU A 160 4.91 11.05 7.67
C LEU A 160 4.47 11.95 8.83
N VAL A 161 4.18 11.39 10.01
CA VAL A 161 3.86 12.18 11.22
C VAL A 161 5.07 12.97 11.70
N GLN A 162 6.28 12.40 11.65
CA GLN A 162 7.51 13.05 12.10
C GLN A 162 8.03 14.14 11.15
N LEU A 163 7.62 14.13 9.88
CA LEU A 163 8.01 15.18 8.93
C LEU A 163 7.54 16.55 9.42
N LYS A 164 8.50 17.42 9.74
CA LYS A 164 8.27 18.82 10.09
C LYS A 164 8.37 19.70 8.86
N ALA A 165 7.44 20.65 8.72
CA ALA A 165 7.39 21.57 7.59
C ALA A 165 8.59 22.53 7.47
N GLY A 166 9.49 22.59 8.46
CA GLY A 166 10.58 23.58 8.56
C GLY A 166 12.01 23.07 8.38
N ALA A 167 12.23 21.77 8.14
CA ALA A 167 13.61 21.24 8.01
C ALA A 167 14.27 21.52 6.64
N ALA A 168 13.52 22.05 5.67
CA ALA A 168 14.01 22.37 4.33
C ALA A 168 14.56 23.81 4.19
N ASP A 169 14.34 24.68 5.18
CA ASP A 169 14.82 26.08 5.15
C ASP A 169 16.25 26.24 5.69
N GLU A 170 16.81 25.25 6.40
CA GLU A 170 18.12 25.36 7.05
C GLU A 170 19.31 24.87 6.20
N GLN A 171 19.08 24.39 4.96
CA GLN A 171 20.17 23.91 4.09
C GLN A 171 20.65 24.94 3.04
N HIS A 172 20.11 26.16 3.05
CA HIS A 172 20.48 27.22 2.10
C HIS A 172 20.79 28.60 2.74
N THR A 173 21.23 28.62 4.00
CA THR A 173 21.85 29.81 4.63
C THR A 173 23.28 29.56 5.03
#